data_AF-A0A438JPR6-F1
#
_entry.id   AF-A0A438JPR6-F1
#
_cell.length_a   1.000
_cell.length_b   1.000
_cell.length_c   1.000
_cell.angle_alpha   90.00
_cell.angle_beta   90.00
_cell.angle_gamma   90.00
#
_symmetry.space_group_name_H-M   'P 1'
#
loop_
_entity.id
_entity.type
_entity.pdbx_description
1 polymer ?
#
loop_
_entity_poly.entity_id
_entity_poly.type
_entity_poly.pdbx_seq_one_letter_code
_entity_poly.pdbx_strand_id
1 'polypeptide(L)' 'MGEIYSVGTGSGILAIWSAQAVIEGSVEDVTLPEKVDVIISEWMGYFLLRESMFDSVISARDRWLKPTGVM' A
#
# COMPACT_ATOMS: atom_id res chain seq x y z
N MET A 1 2.48 -1.82 18.44
CA MET A 1 3.12 -2.13 17.15
C MET A 1 2.00 -2.11 16.14
N GLY A 2 1.97 -1.12 15.25
CA GLY A 2 0.99 -1.05 14.17
C GLY A 2 1.59 -1.65 12.90
N GLU A 3 0.78 -2.35 12.12
CA GLU A 3 1.23 -2.92 10.85
C GLU A 3 1.10 -1.88 9.73
N ILE A 4 2.17 -1.68 8.95
CA ILE A 4 2.22 -0.73 7.83
C ILE A 4 2.39 -1.55 6.55
N TYR A 5 1.60 -1.23 5.52
CA TYR A 5 1.64 -1.89 4.23
C TYR A 5 2.06 -0.92 3.13
N SER A 6 2.98 -1.36 2.28
CA SER A 6 3.44 -0.57 1.13
C SER A 6 2.83 -1.10 -0.16
N VAL A 7 2.09 -0.25 -0.88
CA VAL A 7 1.54 -0.58 -2.21
C VAL A 7 2.47 -0.01 -3.28
N GLY A 8 2.91 -0.84 -4.23
CA GLY A 8 3.75 -0.39 -5.35
C GLY A 8 5.21 -0.12 -4.95
N THR A 9 5.85 -1.08 -4.28
CA THR A 9 7.13 -0.84 -3.59
C THR A 9 8.32 -0.56 -4.51
N GLY A 10 8.25 -0.87 -5.81
CA GLY A 10 9.36 -0.66 -6.76
C GLY A 10 10.68 -1.21 -6.24
N SER A 11 11.64 -0.32 -5.90
CA SER A 11 12.94 -0.65 -5.31
C SER A 11 12.91 -1.09 -3.84
N GLY A 12 11.75 -1.06 -3.19
CA GLY A 12 11.58 -1.45 -1.79
C GLY A 12 11.85 -0.35 -0.77
N ILE A 13 12.19 0.87 -1.19
CA ILE A 13 12.71 1.90 -0.27
C ILE A 13 11.70 2.25 0.84
N LEU A 14 10.42 2.37 0.54
CA LEU A 14 9.40 2.69 1.54
C LEU A 14 9.25 1.54 2.56
N ALA A 15 9.31 0.28 2.10
CA ALA A 15 9.26 -0.90 2.97
C ALA A 15 10.52 -1.06 3.85
N ILE A 16 11.70 -0.68 3.36
CA ILE A 16 12.95 -0.70 4.14
C ILE A 16 12.86 0.31 5.30
N TRP A 17 12.35 1.51 5.04
CA TRP A 17 12.23 2.56 6.06
C TRP A 17 11.17 2.25 7.10
N SER A 18 10.13 1.51 6.72
CA SER A 18 9.06 1.09 7.61
C SER A 18 9.32 -0.29 8.26
N ALA A 19 10.40 -0.97 7.87
CA ALA A 19 10.85 -2.26 8.39
C ALA A 19 9.79 -3.37 8.34
N GLN A 20 9.00 -3.44 7.26
CA GLN A 20 7.98 -4.50 7.08
C GLN A 20 8.34 -5.56 6.04
N ALA A 21 7.62 -6.67 6.14
CA ALA A 21 7.61 -7.74 5.15
C ALA A 21 7.12 -7.22 3.80
N VAL A 22 7.88 -7.54 2.75
CA VAL A 22 7.50 -7.28 1.37
C VAL A 22 6.68 -8.46 0.87
N ILE A 23 5.50 -8.17 0.32
CA ILE A 23 4.68 -9.17 -0.37
C ILE A 23 4.69 -8.80 -1.85
N GLU A 24 5.14 -9.73 -2.68
CA GLU A 24 5.18 -9.57 -4.13
C GLU A 24 3.85 -10.05 -4.74
N GLY A 25 3.17 -9.17 -5.47
CA GLY A 25 1.91 -9.47 -6.15
C GLY A 25 1.06 -8.23 -6.38
N SER A 26 0.08 -8.34 -7.28
CA SER A 26 -0.94 -7.31 -7.47
C SER A 26 -1.75 -7.16 -6.18
N VAL A 27 -2.01 -5.92 -5.74
CA VAL A 27 -2.75 -5.66 -4.50
C VAL A 27 -4.18 -6.22 -4.55
N GLU A 28 -4.68 -6.43 -5.76
CA GLU A 28 -5.97 -7.02 -6.03
C GLU A 28 -6.03 -8.53 -5.75
N ASP A 29 -4.90 -9.23 -5.88
CA ASP A 29 -4.78 -10.70 -5.76
C ASP A 29 -4.14 -11.14 -4.42
N VAL A 30 -3.50 -10.21 -3.71
CA VAL A 30 -2.85 -10.47 -2.43
C VAL A 30 -3.86 -10.43 -1.29
N THR A 31 -3.85 -11.45 -0.44
CA THR A 31 -4.58 -11.49 0.83
C THR A 31 -3.65 -11.25 2.01
N LEU A 32 -3.98 -10.26 2.84
CA LEU A 32 -3.30 -10.01 4.11
C LEU A 32 -3.99 -10.78 5.25
N PRO A 33 -3.23 -11.32 6.22
CA PRO A 33 -3.79 -12.04 7.36
C PRO A 33 -4.56 -11.13 8.32
N GLU A 34 -4.22 -9.84 8.37
CA GLU A 34 -4.91 -8.85 9.20
C GLU A 34 -5.01 -7.49 8.49
N LYS A 35 -5.87 -6.61 9.04
CA LYS A 35 -5.96 -5.22 8.60
C LYS A 35 -4.77 -4.42 9.10
N VAL A 36 -4.40 -3.37 8.37
CA VAL A 36 -3.22 -2.55 8.63
C VAL A 36 -3.60 -1.18 9.18
N ASP A 37 -2.68 -0.60 9.96
CA ASP A 37 -2.85 0.72 10.57
C ASP A 37 -2.41 1.83 9.63
N VAL A 38 -1.45 1.58 8.74
CA VAL A 38 -0.97 2.57 7.76
C VAL A 38 -0.81 1.93 6.39
N ILE A 39 -1.22 2.65 5.35
CA ILE A 39 -0.89 2.31 3.96
C ILE A 39 0.01 3.40 3.39
N ILE A 40 1.18 3.03 2.90
CA ILE A 40 2.12 3.93 2.24
C ILE A 40 2.21 3.52 0.77
N SER A 41 2.17 4.48 -0.16
CA SER A 41 2.32 4.17 -1.57
C SER A 41 2.87 5.36 -2.33
N GLU A 42 3.77 5.08 -3.26
CA GLU A 42 4.17 6.01 -4.30
C GLU A 42 3.31 5.68 -5.53
N TRP A 43 2.25 6.44 -5.73
CA TRP A 43 1.23 6.17 -6.76
C TRP A 43 1.05 7.32 -7.75
N MET A 44 1.74 8.43 -7.53
CA MET A 44 1.51 9.69 -8.24
C MET A 44 2.32 9.72 -9.55
N GLY A 45 1.64 9.53 -10.68
CA GLY A 45 2.26 9.68 -11.99
C GLY A 45 2.37 11.15 -12.46
N TYR A 46 2.85 11.34 -13.68
CA TYR A 46 2.89 12.66 -14.32
C TYR A 46 1.52 13.34 -14.33
N PHE A 47 1.48 14.62 -13.92
CA PHE A 47 0.22 15.36 -13.73
C PHE A 47 -0.79 14.61 -12.84
N LEU A 48 -0.26 13.96 -11.79
CA LEU A 48 -0.95 13.28 -10.70
C LEU A 48 -1.63 11.94 -11.06
N LEU A 49 -2.26 11.84 -12.24
CA LEU A 49 -3.18 10.74 -12.56
C LEU A 49 -2.72 9.84 -13.70
N ARG A 50 -1.61 10.18 -14.36
CA ARG A 50 -1.07 9.33 -15.42
C ARG A 50 -0.71 7.96 -14.81
N GLU A 51 -1.05 6.88 -15.53
CA GLU A 51 -0.86 5.46 -15.13
C GLU A 51 -1.93 4.87 -14.20
N SER A 52 -2.89 5.66 -13.70
CA SER A 52 -4.06 5.16 -12.93
C SER A 52 -3.74 4.24 -11.74
N MET A 53 -2.53 4.30 -11.16
CA MET A 53 -2.16 3.50 -9.98
C MET A 53 -2.96 3.86 -8.72
N PHE A 54 -3.63 5.02 -8.73
CA PHE A 54 -4.49 5.44 -7.62
C PHE A 54 -5.65 4.46 -7.35
N ASP A 55 -6.15 3.78 -8.38
CA ASP A 55 -7.23 2.80 -8.24
C ASP A 55 -6.80 1.61 -7.37
N SER A 56 -5.56 1.14 -7.55
CA SER A 56 -4.97 0.08 -6.72
C SER A 56 -4.79 0.52 -5.27
N VAL A 57 -4.45 1.79 -5.02
CA VAL A 57 -4.33 2.34 -3.66
C VAL A 57 -5.68 2.43 -2.97
N ILE A 58 -6.73 2.89 -3.67
CA ILE A 58 -8.10 2.92 -3.14
C ILE A 58 -8.57 1.50 -2.80
N SER A 59 -8.34 0.56 -3.71
CA SER A 59 -8.64 -0.85 -3.54
C SER A 59 -7.93 -1.44 -2.31
N ALA A 60 -6.66 -1.09 -2.08
CA ALA A 60 -5.91 -1.51 -0.89
C ALA A 60 -6.50 -0.93 0.40
N ARG A 61 -6.85 0.37 0.39
CA ARG A 61 -7.45 1.07 1.53
C ARG A 61 -8.75 0.42 1.97
N ASP A 62 -9.66 0.19 1.03
CA ASP A 62 -11.02 -0.26 1.36
C ASP A 62 -11.03 -1.71 1.88
N ARG A 63 -10.09 -2.54 1.40
CA ARG A 63 -9.94 -3.92 1.86
C ARG A 63 -9.19 -4.01 3.19
N TRP A 64 -8.06 -3.33 3.28
CA TRP A 64 -7.02 -3.65 4.26
C TRP A 64 -6.81 -2.57 5.33
N LEU A 65 -7.23 -1.32 5.13
CA LEU A 65 -7.07 -0.29 6.14
C LEU A 65 -8.08 -0.47 7.28
N LYS A 66 -7.62 -0.31 8.53
CA LYS A 66 -8.49 -0.21 9.70
C LYS A 66 -9.28 1.11 9.67
N PRO A 67 -10.47 1.20 10.31
CA PRO A 67 -11.22 2.45 10.40
C PRO A 67 -10.45 3.59 11.10
N THR A 68 -9.51 3.25 11.98
CA THR A 68 -8.61 4.19 12.68
C THR A 68 -7.27 4.36 11.97
N GLY A 69 -7.11 3.77 10.78
CA GLY A 69 -5.87 3.78 10.03
C GLY A 69 -5.61 5.09 9.30
N VAL A 70 -4.37 5.26 8.86
CA VAL A 70 -3.86 6.46 8.18
C VAL A 70 -3.32 6.09 6.80
N MET A 71 -3.38 7.03 5.86
CA MET A 71 -2.71 6.97 4.55
C MET A 71 -1.71 8.10 4.42
#